data_AF-A0A154UZA6-F1
#
_entry.id   AF-A0A154UZA6-F1
#
_cell.length_a   1.000
_cell.length_b   1.000
_cell.length_c   1.000
_cell.angle_alpha   90.00
_cell.angle_beta   90.00
_cell.angle_gamma   90.00
#
_symmetry.space_group_name_H-M   'P 1'
#
loop_
_entity.id
_entity.type
_entity.pdbx_description
1 polymer ?
#
loop_
_entity_poly.entity_id
_entity_poly.type
_entity_poly.pdbx_seq_one_letter_code
_entity_poly.pdbx_strand_id
1 'polypeptide(L)'
;MINETLIDTPPQLWRTSELVDNARRYVDGVDDRTPDRLFLALNTLTLVLARSGRAAQASALLDRGIQAADRLMRTDPDAIRFGIECVINHADLLRYSGEPRAAIALLREVHELSSGRQPDRPEIRGVDLVRGRDASPAVLGGAMFMLRLRSRISLLKTLVAVGDEREALAFARRAAEESGDSGGPLLDVALDYVAGLDDAPPAAPSASAPATALQVCQLIRTRSRLGLPVLPVEEFDAAVDRVVASTTLHNPRTPILWRVAHARAAGLDGRVEQHLGAMGDACVAAGDRRLHERALVFAGREAGDARALFPDPRPDARELDALAGAFTRCVDGVAAPLAPAV
;
A
#
# COMPACT_ATOMS: atom_id res chain seq x y z
N MET A 1 -20.06 6.85 2.44
CA MET A 1 -19.46 5.96 3.46
C MET A 1 -18.25 5.30 2.81
N ILE A 2 -17.03 5.80 3.05
CA ILE A 2 -15.82 5.16 2.52
C ILE A 2 -15.67 3.85 3.28
N ASN A 3 -15.67 2.73 2.58
CA ASN A 3 -15.65 1.41 3.21
C ASN A 3 -14.35 1.23 4.01
N GLU A 4 -14.43 1.32 5.34
CA GLU A 4 -13.28 1.28 6.25
C GLU A 4 -12.50 -0.05 6.15
N THR A 5 -13.14 -1.12 5.66
CA THR A 5 -12.47 -2.40 5.38
C THR A 5 -11.51 -2.39 4.20
N LEU A 6 -11.66 -1.42 3.27
CA LEU A 6 -10.76 -1.20 2.13
C LEU A 6 -9.49 -0.44 2.53
N ILE A 7 -9.52 0.24 3.69
CA ILE A 7 -8.42 1.05 4.21
C ILE A 7 -7.37 0.18 4.91
N ASP A 8 -7.78 -0.89 5.58
CA ASP A 8 -6.89 -1.70 6.42
C ASP A 8 -6.19 -2.85 5.69
N THR A 9 -6.73 -3.28 4.55
CA THR A 9 -6.10 -4.32 3.74
C THR A 9 -5.72 -3.75 2.38
N PRO A 10 -4.49 -3.24 2.23
CA PRO A 10 -4.02 -2.72 0.96
C PRO A 10 -4.31 -3.71 -0.19
N PRO A 11 -4.78 -3.27 -1.38
CA PRO A 11 -5.16 -4.15 -2.50
C PRO A 11 -4.09 -5.19 -2.86
N GLN A 12 -2.83 -4.90 -2.53
CA GLN A 12 -1.74 -5.84 -2.67
C GLN A 12 -1.80 -7.11 -1.80
N LEU A 13 -2.68 -7.16 -0.80
CA LEU A 13 -2.87 -8.25 0.16
C LEU A 13 -4.09 -9.13 -0.13
N TRP A 14 -4.91 -8.79 -1.14
CA TRP A 14 -6.10 -9.59 -1.50
C TRP A 14 -5.73 -10.79 -2.38
N ARG A 15 -6.56 -11.85 -2.33
CA ARG A 15 -6.43 -12.96 -3.29
C ARG A 15 -6.73 -12.49 -4.71
N THR A 16 -6.09 -13.10 -5.69
CA THR A 16 -6.32 -12.78 -7.10
C THR A 16 -7.78 -13.02 -7.47
N SER A 17 -8.39 -14.08 -6.94
CA SER A 17 -9.83 -14.37 -7.12
C SER A 17 -10.73 -13.25 -6.57
N GLU A 18 -10.47 -12.75 -5.36
CA GLU A 18 -11.26 -11.69 -4.71
C GLU A 18 -11.15 -10.36 -5.46
N LEU A 19 -9.96 -10.05 -5.97
CA LEU A 19 -9.73 -8.84 -6.78
C LEU A 19 -10.51 -8.89 -8.10
N VAL A 20 -10.62 -10.07 -8.70
CA VAL A 20 -11.33 -10.33 -9.96
C VAL A 20 -12.84 -10.36 -9.74
N ASP A 21 -13.30 -10.80 -8.56
CA ASP A 21 -14.72 -10.89 -8.23
C ASP A 21 -15.43 -9.53 -8.25
N ASN A 22 -14.76 -8.43 -7.89
CA ASN A 22 -15.34 -7.09 -8.04
C ASN A 22 -15.70 -6.78 -9.50
N ALA A 23 -14.80 -7.10 -10.43
CA ALA A 23 -15.06 -6.90 -11.85
C ALA A 23 -16.11 -7.87 -12.37
N ARG A 24 -16.12 -9.14 -11.94
CA ARG A 24 -17.19 -10.10 -12.29
C ARG A 24 -18.55 -9.60 -11.82
N ARG A 25 -18.71 -9.31 -10.52
CA ARG A 25 -19.95 -8.79 -9.94
C ARG A 25 -20.44 -7.53 -10.63
N TYR A 26 -19.53 -6.61 -10.96
CA TYR A 26 -19.88 -5.39 -11.65
C TYR A 26 -20.33 -5.65 -13.10
N VAL A 27 -19.63 -6.52 -13.83
CA VAL A 27 -20.01 -6.92 -15.20
C VAL A 27 -21.37 -7.62 -15.20
N ASP A 28 -21.56 -8.59 -14.31
CA ASP A 28 -22.76 -9.41 -14.18
C ASP A 28 -23.98 -8.61 -13.66
N GLY A 29 -23.76 -7.39 -13.16
CA GLY A 29 -24.81 -6.53 -12.61
C GLY A 29 -25.30 -6.98 -11.24
N VAL A 30 -24.48 -7.73 -10.50
CA VAL A 30 -24.75 -8.14 -9.12
C VAL A 30 -24.55 -6.96 -8.15
N ASP A 31 -23.61 -6.06 -8.46
CA ASP A 31 -23.38 -4.83 -7.71
C ASP A 31 -24.18 -3.65 -8.28
N ASP A 32 -24.53 -2.72 -7.39
CA ASP A 32 -25.11 -1.44 -7.78
C ASP A 32 -24.20 -0.70 -8.78
N ARG A 33 -24.82 -0.16 -9.83
CA ARG A 33 -24.13 0.60 -10.87
C ARG A 33 -23.82 2.02 -10.38
N THR A 34 -22.88 2.13 -9.44
CA THR A 34 -22.37 3.40 -8.91
C THR A 34 -20.92 3.66 -9.37
N PRO A 35 -20.45 4.92 -9.36
CA PRO A 35 -19.05 5.23 -9.66
C PRO A 35 -18.06 4.52 -8.71
N ASP A 36 -18.36 4.47 -7.42
CA ASP A 36 -17.48 3.82 -6.44
C ASP A 36 -17.26 2.33 -6.73
N ARG A 37 -18.32 1.59 -7.09
CA ARG A 37 -18.21 0.18 -7.46
C ARG A 37 -17.44 -0.02 -8.76
N LEU A 38 -17.66 0.85 -9.74
CA LEU A 38 -16.90 0.83 -10.98
C LEU A 38 -15.40 1.01 -10.72
N PHE A 39 -15.01 2.09 -10.04
CA PHE A 39 -13.60 2.40 -9.85
C PHE A 39 -12.92 1.42 -8.90
N LEU A 40 -13.64 0.87 -7.90
CA LEU A 40 -13.13 -0.26 -7.11
C LEU A 40 -12.77 -1.45 -8.00
N ALA A 41 -13.70 -1.90 -8.85
CA ALA A 41 -13.48 -3.02 -9.76
C ALA A 41 -12.36 -2.74 -10.78
N LEU A 42 -12.27 -1.50 -11.27
CA LEU A 42 -11.20 -1.06 -12.17
C LEU A 42 -9.83 -1.15 -11.49
N ASN A 43 -9.72 -0.65 -10.26
CA ASN A 43 -8.48 -0.64 -9.50
C ASN A 43 -7.99 -2.08 -9.21
N THR A 44 -8.91 -2.97 -8.86
CA THR A 44 -8.55 -4.35 -8.52
C THR A 44 -8.24 -5.19 -9.75
N LEU A 45 -9.00 -5.03 -10.83
CA LEU A 45 -8.74 -5.71 -12.10
C LEU A 45 -7.40 -5.28 -12.72
N THR A 46 -7.08 -3.98 -12.72
CA THR A 46 -5.81 -3.46 -13.25
C THR A 46 -4.61 -3.97 -12.46
N LEU A 47 -4.74 -4.15 -11.15
CA LEU A 47 -3.73 -4.80 -10.31
C LEU A 47 -3.52 -6.27 -10.70
N VAL A 48 -4.60 -7.03 -10.94
CA VAL A 48 -4.50 -8.44 -11.38
C VAL A 48 -3.87 -8.54 -12.77
N LEU A 49 -4.26 -7.69 -13.70
CA LEU A 49 -3.67 -7.61 -15.04
C LEU A 49 -2.16 -7.34 -14.95
N ALA A 50 -1.74 -6.34 -14.17
CA ALA A 50 -0.33 -6.03 -13.97
C ALA A 50 0.47 -7.22 -13.42
N ARG A 51 -0.06 -7.88 -12.38
CA ARG A 51 0.57 -9.06 -11.74
C ARG A 51 0.64 -10.29 -12.65
N SER A 52 -0.26 -10.36 -13.63
CA SER A 52 -0.31 -11.44 -14.60
C SER A 52 0.55 -11.14 -15.85
N GLY A 53 1.37 -10.09 -15.82
CA GLY A 53 2.23 -9.69 -16.95
C GLY A 53 1.48 -8.99 -18.09
N ARG A 54 0.25 -8.52 -17.85
CA ARG A 54 -0.62 -7.84 -18.83
C ARG A 54 -0.56 -6.32 -18.66
N ALA A 55 0.63 -5.76 -18.54
CA ALA A 55 0.81 -4.34 -18.24
C ALA A 55 0.14 -3.40 -19.27
N ALA A 56 0.21 -3.74 -20.56
CA ALA A 56 -0.45 -2.96 -21.61
C ALA A 56 -1.98 -2.92 -21.48
N GLN A 57 -2.62 -4.06 -21.15
CA GLN A 57 -4.06 -4.11 -20.90
C GLN A 57 -4.44 -3.32 -19.64
N ALA A 58 -3.64 -3.43 -18.58
CA ALA A 58 -3.84 -2.64 -17.35
C ALA A 58 -3.74 -1.14 -17.64
N SER A 59 -2.73 -0.69 -18.40
CA SER A 59 -2.56 0.71 -18.79
C SER A 59 -3.76 1.21 -19.60
N ALA A 60 -4.18 0.47 -20.63
CA ALA A 60 -5.29 0.88 -21.48
C ALA A 60 -6.63 0.94 -20.73
N LEU A 61 -6.80 0.14 -19.68
CA LEU A 61 -7.99 0.19 -18.83
C LEU A 61 -7.95 1.37 -17.86
N LEU A 62 -6.78 1.71 -17.32
CA LEU A 62 -6.58 2.91 -16.50
C LEU A 62 -6.80 4.21 -17.31
N ASP A 63 -6.30 4.27 -18.55
CA ASP A 63 -6.53 5.41 -19.45
C ASP A 63 -8.03 5.61 -19.72
N ARG A 64 -8.79 4.52 -19.89
CA ARG A 64 -10.27 4.58 -19.99
C ARG A 64 -10.92 5.00 -18.68
N GLY A 65 -10.39 4.57 -17.54
CA GLY A 65 -10.82 5.02 -16.21
C GLY A 65 -10.68 6.54 -16.05
N ILE A 66 -9.57 7.12 -16.51
CA ILE A 66 -9.35 8.57 -16.52
C ILE A 66 -10.40 9.27 -17.39
N GLN A 67 -10.69 8.75 -18.58
CA GLN A 67 -11.73 9.29 -19.44
C GLN A 67 -13.14 9.16 -18.83
N ALA A 68 -13.42 8.07 -18.12
CA ALA A 68 -14.68 7.90 -17.41
C ALA A 68 -14.81 8.89 -16.24
N ALA A 69 -13.73 9.13 -15.50
CA ALA A 69 -13.70 10.14 -14.45
C ALA A 69 -13.92 11.55 -15.03
N ASP A 70 -13.32 11.90 -16.17
CA ASP A 70 -13.59 13.17 -16.86
C ASP A 70 -15.06 13.33 -17.23
N ARG A 71 -15.70 12.28 -17.77
CA ARG A 71 -17.14 12.31 -18.08
C ARG A 71 -17.99 12.55 -16.84
N LEU A 72 -17.68 11.90 -15.72
CA LEU A 72 -18.39 12.09 -14.44
C LEU A 72 -18.16 13.51 -13.89
N MET A 73 -16.95 14.04 -14.00
CA MET A 73 -16.60 15.38 -13.54
C MET A 73 -17.39 16.49 -14.26
N ARG A 74 -18.03 16.21 -15.41
CA ARG A 74 -18.90 17.20 -16.09
C ARG A 74 -20.17 17.49 -15.31
N THR A 75 -20.58 16.56 -14.46
CA THR A 75 -21.79 16.68 -13.64
C THR A 75 -21.48 16.71 -12.15
N ASP A 76 -20.33 16.19 -11.73
CA ASP A 76 -19.92 16.10 -10.33
C ASP A 76 -18.39 16.31 -10.18
N PRO A 77 -17.94 17.52 -9.78
CA PRO A 77 -16.52 17.79 -9.54
C PRO A 77 -15.83 16.80 -8.59
N ASP A 78 -16.57 16.16 -7.67
CA ASP A 78 -16.04 15.19 -6.71
C ASP A 78 -15.46 13.94 -7.38
N ALA A 79 -15.84 13.68 -8.64
CA ALA A 79 -15.31 12.57 -9.43
C ALA A 79 -13.81 12.71 -9.75
N ILE A 80 -13.17 13.88 -9.49
CA ILE A 80 -11.72 14.05 -9.62
C ILE A 80 -10.93 12.99 -8.85
N ARG A 81 -11.44 12.53 -7.70
CA ARG A 81 -10.79 11.49 -6.89
C ARG A 81 -10.53 10.21 -7.66
N PHE A 82 -11.44 9.83 -8.55
CA PHE A 82 -11.32 8.62 -9.38
C PHE A 82 -10.24 8.77 -10.46
N GLY A 83 -10.17 9.96 -11.07
CA GLY A 83 -9.12 10.28 -12.04
C GLY A 83 -7.74 10.21 -11.39
N ILE A 84 -7.54 10.89 -10.27
CA ILE A 84 -6.26 10.87 -9.53
C ILE A 84 -5.91 9.46 -9.04
N GLU A 85 -6.89 8.66 -8.61
CA GLU A 85 -6.65 7.28 -8.23
C GLU A 85 -6.13 6.42 -9.41
N CYS A 86 -6.69 6.60 -10.61
CA CYS A 86 -6.16 5.96 -11.82
C CYS A 86 -4.72 6.39 -12.13
N VAL A 87 -4.37 7.66 -11.89
CA VAL A 87 -3.00 8.16 -12.07
C VAL A 87 -2.02 7.50 -11.09
N ILE A 88 -2.40 7.31 -9.83
CA ILE A 88 -1.56 6.56 -8.86
C ILE A 88 -1.39 5.10 -9.30
N ASN A 89 -2.47 4.44 -9.71
CA ASN A 89 -2.41 3.06 -10.18
C ASN A 89 -1.48 2.92 -11.40
N HIS A 90 -1.46 3.91 -12.28
CA HIS A 90 -0.52 3.98 -13.38
C HIS A 90 0.93 4.12 -12.92
N ALA A 91 1.20 4.91 -11.88
CA ALA A 91 2.54 4.99 -11.32
C ALA A 91 2.98 3.67 -10.69
N ASP A 92 2.09 2.98 -9.99
CA ASP A 92 2.33 1.63 -9.49
C ASP A 92 2.58 0.63 -10.65
N LEU A 93 1.85 0.75 -11.76
CA LEU A 93 2.04 -0.05 -12.96
C LEU A 93 3.41 0.17 -13.60
N LEU A 94 3.86 1.42 -13.72
CA LEU A 94 5.21 1.76 -14.20
C LEU A 94 6.27 1.09 -13.32
N ARG A 95 6.09 1.13 -12.00
CA ARG A 95 6.98 0.44 -11.05
C ARG A 95 7.00 -1.07 -11.27
N TYR A 96 5.84 -1.71 -11.46
CA TYR A 96 5.77 -3.15 -11.74
C TYR A 96 6.36 -3.53 -13.10
N SER A 97 6.35 -2.61 -14.07
CA SER A 97 6.82 -2.84 -15.44
C SER A 97 8.31 -2.52 -15.63
N GLY A 98 9.03 -2.16 -14.55
CA GLY A 98 10.47 -1.88 -14.61
C GLY A 98 10.81 -0.44 -15.01
N GLU A 99 9.87 0.50 -14.87
CA GLU A 99 10.06 1.93 -15.17
C GLU A 99 10.00 2.81 -13.90
N PRO A 100 10.87 2.58 -12.91
CA PRO A 100 10.72 3.21 -11.60
C PRO A 100 11.00 4.72 -11.61
N ARG A 101 11.82 5.25 -12.54
CA ARG A 101 12.06 6.70 -12.66
C ARG A 101 10.81 7.44 -13.19
N ALA A 102 10.09 6.86 -14.15
CA ALA A 102 8.81 7.38 -14.61
C ALA A 102 7.74 7.30 -13.50
N ALA A 103 7.73 6.20 -12.73
CA ALA A 103 6.87 6.07 -11.56
C ALA A 103 7.15 7.15 -10.50
N ILE A 104 8.42 7.41 -10.19
CA ILE A 104 8.84 8.46 -9.24
C ILE A 104 8.34 9.84 -9.67
N ALA A 105 8.51 10.21 -10.94
CA ALA A 105 8.04 11.49 -11.46
C ALA A 105 6.53 11.65 -11.25
N LEU A 106 5.74 10.64 -11.65
CA LEU A 106 4.30 10.69 -11.53
C LEU A 106 3.81 10.69 -10.08
N LEU A 107 4.45 9.92 -9.19
CA LEU A 107 4.12 9.89 -7.76
C LEU A 107 4.36 11.24 -7.09
N ARG A 108 5.39 11.99 -7.51
CA ARG A 108 5.61 13.37 -7.05
C ARG A 108 4.49 14.30 -7.48
N GLU A 109 4.12 14.24 -8.76
CA GLU A 109 3.04 15.08 -9.29
C GLU A 109 1.73 14.86 -8.54
N VAL A 110 1.37 13.59 -8.28
CA VAL A 110 0.21 13.26 -7.46
C VAL A 110 0.38 13.76 -6.03
N HIS A 111 1.55 13.54 -5.41
CA HIS A 111 1.78 13.95 -4.03
C HIS A 111 1.59 15.47 -3.86
N GLU A 112 2.21 16.29 -4.70
CA GLU A 112 2.05 17.75 -4.68
C GLU A 112 0.58 18.17 -4.79
N LEU A 113 -0.14 17.57 -5.75
CA LEU A 113 -1.57 17.85 -5.95
C LEU A 113 -2.40 17.50 -4.71
N SER A 114 -2.23 16.29 -4.20
CA SER A 114 -2.97 15.76 -3.05
C SER A 114 -2.63 16.46 -1.73
N SER A 115 -1.49 17.14 -1.66
CA SER A 115 -1.04 17.96 -0.53
C SER A 115 -1.67 19.36 -0.50
N GLY A 116 -2.51 19.72 -1.48
CA GLY A 116 -3.11 21.05 -1.55
C GLY A 116 -2.14 22.13 -2.01
N ARG A 117 -0.89 21.76 -2.35
CA ARG A 117 0.07 22.59 -3.08
C ARG A 117 -0.31 22.66 -4.56
N GLN A 118 -1.61 22.86 -4.82
CA GLN A 118 -2.21 22.84 -6.15
C GLN A 118 -1.34 23.69 -7.07
N PRO A 119 -0.60 23.08 -8.01
CA PRO A 119 0.03 23.88 -9.03
C PRO A 119 -1.09 24.50 -9.87
N ASP A 120 -0.85 25.69 -10.43
CA ASP A 120 -1.66 26.26 -11.52
C ASP A 120 -1.49 25.41 -12.79
N ARG A 121 -1.80 24.11 -12.69
CA ARG A 121 -1.63 23.11 -13.72
C ARG A 121 -3.02 22.70 -14.20
N PRO A 122 -3.26 22.70 -15.51
CA PRO A 122 -4.57 22.37 -16.04
C PRO A 122 -4.85 20.85 -16.04
N GLU A 123 -3.82 20.00 -16.11
CA GLU A 123 -4.01 18.55 -16.20
C GLU A 123 -2.89 17.70 -15.56
N ILE A 124 -3.22 16.46 -15.19
CA ILE A 124 -2.24 15.41 -14.88
C ILE A 124 -2.63 14.10 -15.58
N ARG A 125 -1.78 13.62 -16.50
CA ARG A 125 -2.00 12.37 -17.26
C ARG A 125 -3.43 12.28 -17.86
N GLY A 126 -3.91 13.40 -18.42
CA GLY A 126 -5.26 13.49 -19.02
C GLY A 126 -6.41 13.69 -18.03
N VAL A 127 -6.16 13.77 -16.71
CA VAL A 127 -7.15 14.22 -15.72
C VAL A 127 -7.20 15.74 -15.75
N ASP A 128 -8.35 16.32 -16.10
CA ASP A 128 -8.62 17.76 -16.07
C ASP A 128 -8.75 18.26 -14.61
N LEU A 129 -7.75 19.00 -14.16
CA LEU A 129 -7.69 19.53 -12.78
C LEU A 129 -8.51 20.81 -12.61
N VAL A 130 -8.80 21.51 -13.70
CA VAL A 130 -9.65 22.71 -13.69
C VAL A 130 -11.07 22.30 -13.37
N ARG A 131 -11.55 21.21 -13.98
CA ARG A 131 -12.90 20.69 -13.76
C ARG A 131 -13.14 20.21 -12.33
N GLY A 132 -12.15 19.59 -11.71
CA GLY A 132 -12.23 19.12 -10.32
C GLY A 132 -11.85 20.15 -9.26
N ARG A 133 -11.59 21.41 -9.65
CA ARG A 133 -11.22 22.49 -8.72
C ARG A 133 -12.29 22.75 -7.67
N ASP A 134 -13.56 22.57 -8.04
CA ASP A 134 -14.73 22.83 -7.20
C ASP A 134 -15.19 21.57 -6.43
N ALA A 135 -14.34 20.54 -6.32
CA ALA A 135 -14.63 19.36 -5.50
C ALA A 135 -14.89 19.74 -4.04
N SER A 136 -15.79 19.00 -3.41
CA SER A 136 -16.28 19.24 -2.07
C SER A 136 -15.15 19.13 -1.04
N PRO A 137 -15.24 19.88 0.08
CA PRO A 137 -14.27 19.78 1.17
C PRO A 137 -14.13 18.35 1.72
N ALA A 138 -15.17 17.53 1.65
CA ALA A 138 -15.13 16.13 2.07
C ALA A 138 -14.21 15.29 1.16
N VAL A 139 -14.22 15.53 -0.15
CA VAL A 139 -13.34 14.86 -1.12
C VAL A 139 -11.92 15.39 -1.04
N LEU A 140 -11.76 16.72 -0.96
CA LEU A 140 -10.45 17.37 -0.80
C LEU A 140 -9.80 17.03 0.55
N GLY A 141 -10.61 16.79 1.58
CA GLY A 141 -10.17 16.27 2.87
C GLY A 141 -9.85 14.78 2.78
N GLY A 142 -10.87 13.93 2.71
CA GLY A 142 -10.74 12.48 2.88
C GLY A 142 -10.07 11.76 1.72
N ALA A 143 -10.62 11.87 0.51
CA ALA A 143 -10.10 11.13 -0.64
C ALA A 143 -8.71 11.60 -1.04
N MET A 144 -8.48 12.91 -1.11
CA MET A 144 -7.15 13.45 -1.41
C MET A 144 -6.15 13.18 -0.28
N PHE A 145 -6.57 13.13 1.00
CA PHE A 145 -5.69 12.66 2.07
C PHE A 145 -5.21 11.22 1.85
N MET A 146 -6.12 10.30 1.50
CA MET A 146 -5.76 8.91 1.22
C MET A 146 -4.82 8.80 0.01
N LEU A 147 -5.07 9.58 -1.05
CA LEU A 147 -4.22 9.65 -2.23
C LEU A 147 -2.83 10.22 -1.91
N ARG A 148 -2.75 11.22 -1.01
CA ARG A 148 -1.51 11.78 -0.49
C ARG A 148 -0.70 10.77 0.31
N LEU A 149 -1.37 10.00 1.16
CA LEU A 149 -0.73 8.93 1.90
C LEU A 149 -0.18 7.86 0.96
N ARG A 150 -1.01 7.42 -0.01
CA ARG A 150 -0.63 6.38 -0.96
C ARG A 150 0.53 6.83 -1.85
N SER A 151 0.50 8.05 -2.35
CA SER A 151 1.59 8.60 -3.17
C SER A 151 2.90 8.69 -2.37
N ARG A 152 2.86 9.13 -1.10
CA ARG A 152 4.02 9.10 -0.19
C ARG A 152 4.61 7.70 -0.04
N ILE A 153 3.77 6.72 0.32
CA ILE A 153 4.22 5.34 0.55
C ILE A 153 4.81 4.74 -0.73
N SER A 154 4.13 4.89 -1.87
CA SER A 154 4.61 4.36 -3.15
C SER A 154 5.89 5.08 -3.61
N LEU A 155 6.01 6.40 -3.40
CA LEU A 155 7.21 7.15 -3.75
C LEU A 155 8.41 6.69 -2.94
N LEU A 156 8.25 6.60 -1.62
CA LEU A 156 9.28 6.07 -0.71
C LEU A 156 9.74 4.69 -1.17
N LYS A 157 8.82 3.74 -1.29
CA LYS A 157 9.11 2.37 -1.75
C LYS A 157 9.88 2.34 -3.06
N THR A 158 9.51 3.22 -4.01
CA THR A 158 10.16 3.27 -5.32
C THR A 158 11.56 3.85 -5.22
N LEU A 159 11.77 4.91 -4.44
CA LEU A 159 13.09 5.53 -4.22
C LEU A 159 14.08 4.55 -3.59
N VAL A 160 13.66 3.80 -2.56
CA VAL A 160 14.51 2.75 -1.98
C VAL A 160 14.75 1.61 -2.96
N ALA A 161 13.74 1.20 -3.73
CA ALA A 161 13.92 0.14 -4.71
C ALA A 161 14.95 0.48 -5.81
N VAL A 162 15.16 1.76 -6.11
CA VAL A 162 16.20 2.22 -7.06
C VAL A 162 17.50 2.63 -6.38
N GLY A 163 17.64 2.43 -5.06
CA GLY A 163 18.84 2.76 -4.31
C GLY A 163 19.05 4.26 -4.05
N ASP A 164 18.02 5.10 -4.22
CA ASP A 164 18.09 6.55 -4.00
C ASP A 164 17.76 6.89 -2.53
N GLU A 165 18.50 6.30 -1.61
CA GLU A 165 18.23 6.34 -0.16
C GLU A 165 18.29 7.75 0.42
N ARG A 166 19.21 8.58 -0.10
CA ARG A 166 19.33 9.99 0.29
C ARG A 166 18.06 10.77 -0.04
N GLU A 167 17.51 10.57 -1.24
CA GLU A 167 16.28 11.23 -1.65
C GLU A 167 15.07 10.66 -0.92
N ALA A 168 15.03 9.35 -0.69
CA ALA A 168 14.01 8.69 0.11
C ALA A 168 13.96 9.29 1.53
N LEU A 169 15.10 9.45 2.19
CA LEU A 169 15.20 10.06 3.52
C LEU A 169 14.78 11.52 3.51
N ALA A 170 15.26 12.32 2.56
CA ALA A 170 14.90 13.73 2.44
C ALA A 170 13.39 13.92 2.22
N PHE A 171 12.78 13.10 1.36
CA PHE A 171 11.34 13.10 1.14
C PHE A 171 10.59 12.68 2.41
N ALA A 172 11.04 11.62 3.09
CA ALA A 172 10.40 11.12 4.29
C ALA A 172 10.42 12.14 5.45
N ARG A 173 11.53 12.88 5.64
CA ARG A 173 11.63 13.97 6.62
C ARG A 173 10.67 15.12 6.33
N ARG A 174 10.67 15.65 5.10
CA ARG A 174 9.70 16.69 4.69
C ARG A 174 8.27 16.25 4.89
N ALA A 175 7.96 15.02 4.51
CA ALA A 175 6.61 14.49 4.65
C ALA A 175 6.20 14.29 6.13
N ALA A 176 7.15 14.08 7.05
CA ALA A 176 6.89 14.04 8.49
C ALA A 176 6.65 15.45 9.05
N GLU A 177 7.43 16.44 8.61
CA GLU A 177 7.24 17.86 8.97
C GLU A 177 5.87 18.38 8.51
N GLU A 178 5.46 18.06 7.29
CA GLU A 178 4.14 18.42 6.72
C GLU A 178 2.95 17.78 7.45
N SER A 179 3.18 16.68 8.18
CA SER A 179 2.16 16.03 9.00
C SER A 179 2.01 16.65 10.41
N GLY A 180 2.81 17.69 10.72
CA GLY A 180 2.98 18.27 12.04
C GLY A 180 1.78 18.98 12.68
N ASP A 181 0.63 19.13 12.01
CA ASP A 181 -0.56 19.79 12.58
C ASP A 181 -1.67 18.82 13.06
N SER A 182 -1.53 17.51 12.84
CA SER A 182 -2.52 16.53 13.31
C SER A 182 -1.84 15.19 13.56
N GLY A 183 -1.34 14.99 14.78
CA GLY A 183 -0.70 13.76 15.23
C GLY A 183 -1.59 12.54 15.03
N GLY A 184 -1.38 11.82 13.93
CA GLY A 184 -2.09 10.60 13.59
C GLY A 184 -1.15 9.45 13.22
N PRO A 185 -1.60 8.18 13.34
CA PRO A 185 -0.82 6.94 13.24
C PRO A 185 -0.07 6.71 11.91
N LEU A 186 -0.23 7.59 10.92
CA LEU A 186 0.50 7.58 9.65
C LEU A 186 1.86 8.28 9.74
N LEU A 187 2.03 9.13 10.76
CA LEU A 187 3.33 9.64 11.17
C LEU A 187 4.24 8.46 11.56
N ASP A 188 3.71 7.40 12.19
CA ASP A 188 4.50 6.25 12.63
C ASP A 188 5.05 5.40 11.46
N VAL A 189 4.32 5.24 10.36
CA VAL A 189 4.81 4.48 9.19
C VAL A 189 5.87 5.25 8.40
N ALA A 190 5.70 6.56 8.29
CA ALA A 190 6.72 7.43 7.69
C ALA A 190 7.95 7.55 8.61
N LEU A 191 7.76 7.67 9.93
CA LEU A 191 8.83 7.68 10.92
C LEU A 191 9.54 6.33 11.04
N ASP A 192 8.87 5.18 10.91
CA ASP A 192 9.49 3.86 10.84
C ASP A 192 10.39 3.72 9.61
N TYR A 193 9.98 4.36 8.51
CA TYR A 193 10.73 4.40 7.27
C TYR A 193 11.91 5.41 7.31
N VAL A 194 11.70 6.62 7.84
CA VAL A 194 12.76 7.61 8.15
C VAL A 194 13.78 7.02 9.14
N ALA A 195 13.28 6.37 10.19
CA ALA A 195 14.08 5.68 11.19
C ALA A 195 14.76 4.42 10.64
N GLY A 196 14.40 3.93 9.45
CA GLY A 196 15.18 2.94 8.72
C GLY A 196 16.36 3.53 7.94
N LEU A 197 16.24 4.79 7.48
CA LEU A 197 17.15 5.43 6.53
C LEU A 197 18.10 6.51 7.12
N ASP A 198 17.84 7.03 8.32
CA ASP A 198 18.64 8.13 8.89
C ASP A 198 20.04 7.75 9.40
N ASP A 199 21.13 8.31 8.87
CA ASP A 199 22.52 8.14 9.35
C ASP A 199 22.90 8.97 10.58
N ALA A 200 21.94 9.70 11.18
CA ALA A 200 22.21 10.35 12.46
C ALA A 200 22.50 9.31 13.56
N PRO A 201 23.55 9.53 14.38
CA PRO A 201 23.77 8.70 15.56
C PRO A 201 22.52 8.81 16.45
N PRO A 202 21.90 7.67 16.80
CA PRO A 202 20.73 7.69 17.68
C PRO A 202 21.11 8.33 19.02
N ALA A 203 20.15 9.02 19.64
CA ALA A 203 20.31 9.47 21.02
C ALA A 203 20.72 8.27 21.89
N ALA A 204 21.59 8.51 22.87
CA ALA A 204 22.13 7.46 23.73
C ALA A 204 21.00 6.55 24.24
N PRO A 205 21.16 5.22 24.17
CA PRO A 205 20.10 4.30 24.53
C PRO A 205 19.65 4.57 25.98
N SER A 206 18.35 4.75 26.17
CA SER A 206 17.76 4.70 27.51
C SER A 206 18.12 3.34 28.13
N ALA A 207 18.55 3.34 29.39
CA ALA A 207 18.83 2.12 30.15
C ALA A 207 17.55 1.29 30.44
N SER A 208 16.36 1.79 30.09
CA SER A 208 15.09 1.10 30.26
C SER A 208 14.74 0.23 29.05
N ALA A 209 14.13 -0.93 29.27
CA ALA A 209 13.55 -1.76 28.21
C ALA A 209 12.55 -0.94 27.34
N PRO A 210 12.47 -1.20 26.03
CA PRO A 210 11.59 -0.45 25.15
C PRO A 210 10.12 -0.68 25.53
N ALA A 211 9.35 0.40 25.57
CA ALA A 211 7.94 0.44 25.94
C ALA A 211 7.02 0.82 24.76
N THR A 212 7.59 1.24 23.63
CA THR A 212 6.86 1.56 22.39
C THR A 212 7.47 0.85 21.17
N ALA A 213 6.68 0.68 20.12
CA ALA A 213 7.14 0.14 18.83
C ALA A 213 8.36 0.91 18.27
N LEU A 214 8.31 2.24 18.35
CA LEU A 214 9.40 3.12 17.94
C LEU A 214 10.70 2.82 18.72
N GLN A 215 10.61 2.64 20.03
CA GLN A 215 11.77 2.31 20.87
C GLN A 215 12.35 0.93 20.54
N VAL A 216 11.51 -0.05 20.18
CA VAL A 216 11.97 -1.36 19.69
C VAL A 216 12.75 -1.21 18.38
N CYS A 217 12.20 -0.50 17.39
CA CYS A 217 12.88 -0.24 16.12
C CYS A 217 14.22 0.49 16.30
N GLN A 218 14.24 1.54 17.13
CA GLN A 218 15.45 2.30 17.46
C GLN A 218 16.52 1.44 18.13
N LEU A 219 16.12 0.58 19.07
CA LEU A 219 17.01 -0.33 19.78
C LEU A 219 17.67 -1.34 18.81
N ILE A 220 16.88 -2.04 17.99
CA ILE A 220 17.39 -3.00 16.98
C ILE A 220 18.42 -2.30 16.09
N ARG A 221 18.07 -1.11 15.59
CA ARG A 221 18.92 -0.36 14.66
C ARG A 221 20.22 0.09 15.27
N THR A 222 20.16 0.71 16.44
CA THR A 222 21.34 1.24 17.15
C THR A 222 22.34 0.13 17.39
N ARG A 223 21.86 -1.00 17.88
CA ARG A 223 22.69 -2.14 18.26
C ARG A 223 23.23 -2.86 17.03
N SER A 224 22.41 -3.07 16.00
CA SER A 224 22.85 -3.61 14.70
C SER A 224 23.96 -2.77 14.06
N ARG A 225 23.84 -1.44 14.05
CA ARG A 225 24.89 -0.53 13.53
C ARG A 225 26.20 -0.63 14.30
N LEU A 226 26.11 -0.77 15.63
CA LEU A 226 27.29 -0.86 16.49
C LEU A 226 27.88 -2.27 16.54
N GLY A 227 27.30 -3.25 15.82
CA GLY A 227 27.68 -4.66 15.92
C GLY A 227 27.46 -5.23 17.33
N LEU A 228 26.59 -4.60 18.11
CA LEU A 228 26.31 -4.97 19.49
C LEU A 228 25.07 -5.88 19.56
N PRO A 229 25.04 -6.83 20.50
CA PRO A 229 23.81 -7.55 20.81
C PRO A 229 22.72 -6.57 21.25
N VAL A 230 21.49 -6.79 20.78
CA VAL A 230 20.35 -5.90 21.01
C VAL A 230 19.91 -6.02 22.47
N LEU A 231 19.35 -7.17 22.83
CA LEU A 231 19.02 -7.64 24.18
C LEU A 231 19.15 -9.18 24.18
N PRO A 232 19.19 -9.85 25.33
CA PRO A 232 18.86 -11.27 25.39
C PRO A 232 17.50 -11.53 24.73
N VAL A 233 17.36 -12.66 24.01
CA VAL A 233 16.15 -12.95 23.21
C VAL A 233 14.89 -12.96 24.07
N GLU A 234 14.98 -13.46 25.29
CA GLU A 234 13.88 -13.47 26.27
C GLU A 234 13.47 -12.06 26.70
N GLU A 235 14.44 -11.17 26.93
CA GLU A 235 14.18 -9.78 27.31
C GLU A 235 13.59 -8.99 26.14
N PHE A 236 14.05 -9.28 24.92
CA PHE A 236 13.52 -8.70 23.70
C PHE A 236 12.06 -9.14 23.46
N ASP A 237 11.78 -10.44 23.54
CA ASP A 237 10.42 -10.99 23.39
C ASP A 237 9.47 -10.37 24.40
N ALA A 238 9.87 -10.29 25.67
CA ALA A 238 9.06 -9.69 26.74
C ALA A 238 8.83 -8.19 26.51
N ALA A 239 9.79 -7.48 25.91
CA ALA A 239 9.60 -6.08 25.54
C ALA A 239 8.62 -5.92 24.38
N VAL A 240 8.70 -6.78 23.37
CA VAL A 240 7.73 -6.80 22.27
C VAL A 240 6.33 -7.17 22.79
N ASP A 241 6.20 -8.10 23.74
CA ASP A 241 4.91 -8.43 24.37
C ASP A 241 4.31 -7.23 25.11
N ARG A 242 5.11 -6.49 25.87
CA ARG A 242 4.67 -5.26 26.55
C ARG A 242 4.19 -4.22 25.55
N VAL A 243 4.92 -4.03 24.45
CA VAL A 243 4.50 -3.12 23.37
C VAL A 243 3.18 -3.57 22.77
N VAL A 244 3.03 -4.84 22.40
CA VAL A 244 1.79 -5.39 21.84
C VAL A 244 0.60 -5.22 22.80
N ALA A 245 0.82 -5.39 24.10
CA ALA A 245 -0.22 -5.22 25.11
C ALA A 245 -0.57 -3.74 25.38
N SER A 246 0.38 -2.81 25.23
CA SER A 246 0.21 -1.39 25.56
C SER A 246 -0.18 -0.52 24.37
N THR A 247 0.00 -1.01 23.13
CA THR A 247 -0.37 -0.28 21.91
C THR A 247 -1.43 -1.01 21.11
N THR A 248 -2.31 -0.25 20.47
CA THR A 248 -3.18 -0.75 19.39
C THR A 248 -2.36 -0.99 18.13
N LEU A 249 -1.45 -1.97 18.17
CA LEU A 249 -0.80 -2.47 16.97
C LEU A 249 -1.83 -3.28 16.19
N HIS A 250 -2.45 -2.65 15.20
CA HIS A 250 -3.49 -3.26 14.36
C HIS A 250 -2.95 -4.43 13.53
N ASN A 251 -1.62 -4.51 13.38
CA ASN A 251 -0.94 -5.58 12.69
C ASN A 251 -0.14 -6.47 13.67
N PRO A 252 -0.65 -7.66 14.05
CA PRO A 252 0.04 -8.57 14.97
C PRO A 252 1.34 -9.15 14.38
N ARG A 253 1.60 -8.91 13.08
CA ARG A 253 2.67 -9.54 12.31
C ARG A 253 3.99 -8.76 12.39
N THR A 254 3.97 -7.43 12.53
CA THR A 254 5.18 -6.60 12.71
C THR A 254 5.99 -7.01 13.95
N PRO A 255 5.37 -7.22 15.13
CA PRO A 255 6.01 -7.77 16.31
C PRO A 255 6.71 -9.11 16.08
N ILE A 256 6.12 -10.00 15.28
CA ILE A 256 6.68 -11.34 15.03
C ILE A 256 7.92 -11.26 14.13
N LEU A 257 7.92 -10.36 13.13
CA LEU A 257 9.11 -10.12 12.29
C LEU A 257 10.31 -9.61 13.08
N TRP A 258 10.09 -8.72 14.06
CA TRP A 258 11.17 -8.27 14.95
C TRP A 258 11.80 -9.44 15.70
N ARG A 259 10.97 -10.34 16.25
CA ARG A 259 11.44 -11.52 16.99
C ARG A 259 12.22 -12.50 16.09
N VAL A 260 11.72 -12.77 14.88
CA VAL A 260 12.43 -13.63 13.90
C VAL A 260 13.79 -13.05 13.54
N ALA A 261 13.86 -11.75 13.23
CA ALA A 261 15.11 -11.08 12.88
C ALA A 261 16.12 -11.10 14.04
N HIS A 262 15.64 -10.86 15.26
CA HIS A 262 16.46 -10.85 16.46
C HIS A 262 17.00 -12.25 16.82
N ALA A 263 16.13 -13.27 16.86
CA ALA A 263 16.52 -14.66 17.12
C ALA A 263 17.53 -15.18 16.09
N ARG A 264 17.36 -14.80 14.82
CA ARG A 264 18.30 -15.16 13.74
C ARG A 264 19.66 -14.50 13.93
N ALA A 265 19.70 -13.21 14.29
CA ALA A 265 20.95 -12.51 14.59
C ALA A 265 21.69 -13.12 15.80
N ALA A 266 20.95 -13.72 16.74
CA ALA A 266 21.50 -14.44 17.88
C ALA A 266 21.87 -15.91 17.60
N GLY A 267 21.63 -16.42 16.39
CA GLY A 267 21.89 -17.83 16.04
C GLY A 267 20.99 -18.85 16.75
N LEU A 268 19.79 -18.44 17.17
CA LEU A 268 18.84 -19.30 17.88
C LEU A 268 17.79 -19.89 16.93
N ASP A 269 18.18 -20.88 16.13
CA ASP A 269 17.34 -21.47 15.07
C ASP A 269 16.01 -22.03 15.61
N GLY A 270 15.99 -22.67 16.78
CA GLY A 270 14.75 -23.17 17.38
C GLY A 270 13.75 -22.06 17.77
N ARG A 271 14.25 -20.87 18.13
CA ARG A 271 13.39 -19.69 18.38
C ARG A 271 12.89 -19.08 17.08
N VAL A 272 13.73 -19.06 16.04
CA VAL A 272 13.32 -18.67 14.69
C VAL A 272 12.17 -19.54 14.21
N GLU A 273 12.25 -20.86 14.36
CA GLU A 273 11.18 -21.80 14.01
C GLU A 273 9.89 -21.54 14.79
N GLN A 274 9.98 -21.33 16.10
CA GLN A 274 8.82 -21.03 16.94
C GLN A 274 8.09 -19.75 16.49
N HIS A 275 8.84 -18.67 16.25
CA HIS A 275 8.24 -17.40 15.80
C HIS A 275 7.68 -17.49 14.38
N LEU A 276 8.30 -18.28 13.49
CA LEU A 276 7.77 -18.54 12.15
C LEU A 276 6.51 -19.39 12.16
N GLY A 277 6.39 -20.34 13.08
CA GLY A 277 5.15 -21.08 13.34
C GLY A 277 4.02 -20.14 13.73
N ALA A 278 4.25 -19.28 14.72
CA ALA A 278 3.29 -18.25 15.13
C ALA A 278 2.96 -17.26 14.00
N MET A 279 3.94 -16.87 13.17
CA MET A 279 3.71 -16.08 11.96
C MET A 279 2.84 -16.84 10.96
N GLY A 280 3.11 -18.12 10.75
CA GLY A 280 2.34 -19.00 9.88
C GLY A 280 0.89 -19.09 10.31
N ASP A 281 0.63 -19.38 11.57
CA ASP A 281 -0.73 -19.46 12.13
C ASP A 281 -1.46 -18.12 12.01
N ALA A 282 -0.78 -17.00 12.31
CA ALA A 282 -1.34 -15.66 12.13
C ALA A 282 -1.62 -15.34 10.65
N CYS A 283 -0.75 -15.76 9.74
CA CYS A 283 -0.95 -15.59 8.29
C CYS A 283 -2.08 -16.49 7.78
N VAL A 284 -2.24 -17.71 8.30
CA VAL A 284 -3.34 -18.62 7.95
C VAL A 284 -4.67 -18.04 8.43
N ALA A 285 -4.74 -17.63 9.69
CA ALA A 285 -5.92 -16.99 10.26
C ALA A 285 -6.31 -15.71 9.50
N ALA A 286 -5.34 -14.96 9.00
CA ALA A 286 -5.54 -13.74 8.22
C ALA A 286 -5.62 -13.96 6.69
N GLY A 287 -5.44 -15.18 6.18
CA GLY A 287 -5.39 -15.47 4.73
C GLY A 287 -4.19 -14.88 3.96
N ASP A 288 -3.11 -14.46 4.63
CA ASP A 288 -1.98 -13.70 4.08
C ASP A 288 -0.82 -14.60 3.62
N ARG A 289 -1.01 -15.29 2.49
CA ARG A 289 -0.02 -16.17 1.86
C ARG A 289 1.32 -15.47 1.58
N ARG A 290 1.29 -14.22 1.15
CA ARG A 290 2.49 -13.51 0.68
C ARG A 290 3.41 -13.15 1.84
N LEU A 291 2.86 -12.77 2.99
CA LEU A 291 3.68 -12.58 4.17
C LEU A 291 4.21 -13.91 4.69
N HIS A 292 3.43 -14.98 4.63
CA HIS A 292 3.91 -16.33 4.96
C HIS A 292 5.09 -16.73 4.06
N GLU A 293 4.97 -16.55 2.74
CA GLU A 293 6.05 -16.78 1.76
C GLU A 293 7.30 -15.92 2.08
N ARG A 294 7.12 -14.63 2.42
CA ARG A 294 8.24 -13.74 2.78
C ARG A 294 8.88 -14.12 4.11
N ALA A 295 8.10 -14.56 5.09
CA ALA A 295 8.61 -15.01 6.39
C ALA A 295 9.44 -16.28 6.22
N LEU A 296 9.00 -17.22 5.37
CA LEU A 296 9.78 -18.40 5.00
C LEU A 296 11.09 -18.02 4.30
N VAL A 297 11.06 -17.14 3.29
CA VAL A 297 12.29 -16.68 2.61
C VAL A 297 13.20 -15.94 3.58
N PHE A 298 12.66 -15.07 4.43
CA PHE A 298 13.40 -14.35 5.47
C PHE A 298 13.99 -15.27 6.54
N ALA A 299 13.46 -16.49 6.67
CA ALA A 299 14.00 -17.56 7.50
C ALA A 299 15.02 -18.46 6.77
N GLY A 300 15.28 -18.22 5.48
CA GLY A 300 16.14 -19.08 4.65
C GLY A 300 15.45 -20.35 4.15
N ARG A 301 14.12 -20.42 4.18
CA ARG A 301 13.31 -21.52 3.63
C ARG A 301 12.82 -21.19 2.22
N GLU A 302 12.47 -22.24 1.46
CA GLU A 302 11.85 -22.06 0.16
C GLU A 302 10.41 -21.56 0.28
N ALA A 303 10.03 -20.61 -0.57
CA ALA A 303 8.66 -20.10 -0.64
C ALA A 303 7.62 -21.14 -1.09
N GLY A 304 8.07 -22.29 -1.63
CA GLY A 304 7.23 -23.38 -2.14
C GLY A 304 6.29 -23.96 -1.07
N ASP A 305 6.75 -24.07 0.17
CA ASP A 305 6.01 -24.68 1.28
C ASP A 305 4.75 -23.90 1.65
N ALA A 306 4.79 -22.56 1.54
CA ALA A 306 3.62 -21.70 1.74
C ALA A 306 2.57 -21.84 0.63
N ARG A 307 2.98 -22.24 -0.58
CA ARG A 307 2.07 -22.31 -1.74
C ARG A 307 1.02 -23.41 -1.59
N ALA A 308 1.38 -24.51 -0.92
CA ALA A 308 0.50 -25.64 -0.65
C ALA A 308 -0.61 -25.32 0.36
N LEU A 309 -0.36 -24.38 1.28
CA LEU A 309 -1.29 -24.01 2.34
C LEU A 309 -2.32 -22.95 1.92
N PHE A 310 -2.11 -22.28 0.77
CA PHE A 310 -2.95 -21.19 0.30
C PHE A 310 -3.15 -21.25 -1.23
N PRO A 311 -3.98 -22.14 -1.77
CA PRO A 311 -4.31 -22.13 -3.19
C PRO A 311 -5.03 -20.81 -3.55
N ASP A 312 -4.39 -19.95 -4.35
CA ASP A 312 -5.01 -18.80 -5.01
C ASP A 312 -5.10 -19.16 -6.50
N PRO A 313 -6.26 -19.67 -6.97
CA PRO A 313 -6.42 -19.98 -8.38
C PRO A 313 -6.31 -18.66 -9.16
N ARG A 314 -5.23 -18.51 -9.91
CA ARG A 314 -5.13 -17.41 -10.87
C ARG A 314 -6.28 -17.60 -11.87
N PRO A 315 -7.05 -16.54 -12.18
CA PRO A 315 -8.00 -16.62 -13.29
C PRO A 315 -7.24 -17.08 -14.52
N ASP A 316 -7.83 -17.99 -15.27
CA ASP A 316 -7.19 -18.44 -16.50
C ASP A 316 -7.06 -17.26 -17.46
N ALA A 317 -6.07 -17.31 -18.36
CA ALA A 317 -5.77 -16.18 -19.23
C ALA A 317 -6.97 -15.78 -20.12
N ARG A 318 -7.79 -16.73 -20.55
CA ARG A 318 -8.96 -16.47 -21.40
C ARG A 318 -10.08 -15.82 -20.60
N GLU A 319 -10.29 -16.28 -19.37
CA GLU A 319 -11.22 -15.65 -18.44
C GLU A 319 -10.83 -14.20 -18.18
N LEU A 320 -9.55 -13.95 -17.89
CA LEU A 320 -9.08 -12.60 -17.60
C LEU A 320 -9.22 -11.67 -18.82
N ASP A 321 -8.93 -12.17 -20.02
CA ASP A 321 -9.13 -11.42 -21.28
C ASP A 321 -10.62 -11.13 -21.53
N ALA A 322 -11.49 -12.12 -21.33
CA ALA A 322 -12.94 -11.97 -21.49
C ALA A 322 -13.52 -10.96 -20.49
N LEU A 323 -13.10 -11.05 -19.23
CA LEU A 323 -13.53 -10.15 -18.17
C LEU A 323 -13.03 -8.73 -18.43
N ALA A 324 -11.76 -8.54 -18.80
CA ALA A 324 -11.22 -7.22 -19.14
C ALA A 324 -11.97 -6.60 -20.33
N GLY A 325 -12.31 -7.40 -21.35
CA GLY A 325 -13.12 -6.95 -22.47
C GLY A 325 -14.54 -6.56 -22.08
N ALA A 326 -15.18 -7.33 -21.20
CA ALA A 326 -16.52 -7.02 -20.68
C ALA A 326 -16.52 -5.77 -19.81
N PHE A 327 -15.57 -5.67 -18.90
CA PHE A 327 -15.41 -4.54 -18.00
C PHE A 327 -15.08 -3.24 -18.75
N THR A 328 -14.27 -3.33 -19.82
CA THR A 328 -14.01 -2.19 -20.72
C THR A 328 -15.31 -1.59 -21.27
N ARG A 329 -16.26 -2.43 -21.72
CA ARG A 329 -17.57 -1.94 -22.20
C ARG A 329 -18.36 -1.23 -21.10
N CYS A 330 -18.24 -1.68 -19.85
CA CYS A 330 -18.87 -1.00 -18.72
C CYS A 330 -18.25 0.38 -18.45
N VAL A 331 -16.92 0.50 -18.51
CA VAL A 331 -16.22 1.79 -18.34
C VAL A 331 -16.57 2.77 -19.47
N ASP A 332 -16.59 2.28 -20.72
CA ASP A 332 -16.95 3.09 -21.89
C ASP A 332 -18.41 3.56 -21.84
N GLY A 333 -19.29 2.76 -21.24
CA GLY A 333 -20.72 3.06 -21.07
C GLY A 333 -21.05 4.16 -20.05
N VAL A 334 -20.06 4.71 -19.32
CA VAL A 334 -20.25 5.83 -18.38
C VAL A 334 -20.51 7.12 -19.16
N ALA A 335 -21.70 7.27 -19.73
CA ALA A 335 -22.12 8.47 -20.47
C ALA A 335 -23.21 9.26 -19.74
N ALA A 336 -23.96 8.61 -18.84
CA ALA A 336 -24.90 9.23 -17.90
C ALA A 336 -24.35 9.07 -16.48
N PRO A 337 -24.64 9.99 -15.54
CA PRO A 337 -24.25 9.80 -14.15
C PRO A 337 -24.82 8.46 -13.68
N LEU A 338 -23.90 7.56 -13.34
CA LEU A 338 -24.24 6.35 -12.59
C LEU A 338 -25.02 6.76 -11.35
N ALA A 339 -25.94 5.90 -10.89
CA ALA A 339 -26.77 6.24 -9.74
C ALA A 339 -25.87 6.71 -8.58
N PRO A 340 -26.20 7.82 -7.90
CA PRO A 340 -25.43 8.26 -6.75
C PRO A 340 -25.41 7.14 -5.71
N ALA A 341 -24.29 7.00 -5.00
CA ALA A 341 -24.23 6.10 -3.86
C ALA A 341 -25.28 6.57 -2.83
N VAL A 342 -26.24 5.71 -2.51
CA VAL A 342 -27.24 5.94 -1.44
C VAL A 342 -26.56 5.80 -0.09
#